data_AF-A0A7K6LD75-F1
#
_entry.id   AF-A0A7K6LD75-F1
#
_cell.length_a   1.000
_cell.length_b   1.000
_cell.length_c   1.000
_cell.angle_alpha   90.00
_cell.angle_beta   90.00
_cell.angle_gamma   90.00
#
_symmetry.space_group_name_H-M   'P 1'
#
loop_
_entity.id
_entity.type
_entity.pdbx_description
1 polymer ?
#
loop_
_entity_poly.entity_id
_entity_poly.type
_entity_poly.pdbx_seq_one_letter_code
_entity_poly.pdbx_strand_id
1 'polypeptide(L)'
;ACACEKNKRVTNCRWENSRCHCDAIGSGVTVDCSTLTSKCLLMKAEVMGSKSGRREKPKDAFEDTDGLYDPECENSGAFKAKQCNGTTCWCVNTAGVRRTDKHDADLKCNRLVRTTWIIIEMKHAERNAPLNVESLKKFFMDTITNRYQLDGRYITGVLYENPYITIDLKQNSSDKWSGGVDIADVAYYFEKDVKGQSIFLNNPGLNVSIDNEEVKLEKTVVYYVDEIAPEFSMKSLTPGLIAVIVVVVIAIVAAIVVLVSSNKAAKQSSTSRIWEVTTHVLGL
;
A
#
# COMPACT_ATOMS: atom_id res chain seq x y z
N ALA A 1 34.18 1.06 -19.35
CA ALA A 1 32.74 0.98 -19.01
C ALA A 1 32.53 -0.16 -18.01
N CYS A 2 31.51 -0.08 -17.17
CA CYS A 2 31.13 -1.10 -16.19
C CYS A 2 29.64 -1.43 -16.31
N ALA A 3 29.20 -2.53 -15.71
CA ALA A 3 27.80 -2.94 -15.68
C ALA A 3 27.18 -2.69 -14.30
N CYS A 4 25.94 -2.20 -14.27
CA CYS A 4 25.21 -1.95 -13.04
C CYS A 4 24.30 -3.14 -12.71
N GLU A 5 24.85 -4.16 -12.04
CA GLU A 5 24.13 -5.43 -11.80
C GLU A 5 22.80 -5.23 -11.04
N LYS A 6 22.78 -4.27 -10.10
CA LYS A 6 21.63 -3.99 -9.24
C LYS A 6 20.62 -3.04 -9.87
N ASN A 7 20.87 -2.49 -11.06
CA ASN A 7 19.95 -1.57 -11.70
C ASN A 7 20.14 -1.53 -13.23
N LYS A 8 19.19 -2.11 -13.97
CA LYS A 8 19.18 -2.09 -15.44
C LYS A 8 18.70 -0.77 -16.06
N ARG A 9 18.20 0.18 -15.25
CA ARG A 9 17.59 1.45 -15.69
C ARG A 9 18.58 2.61 -15.56
N VAL A 10 19.79 2.42 -16.04
CA VAL A 10 20.88 3.40 -15.98
C VAL A 10 21.57 3.56 -17.33
N THR A 11 22.29 4.67 -17.49
CA THR A 11 23.12 4.99 -18.66
C THR A 11 24.49 5.51 -18.24
N ASN A 12 25.41 5.72 -19.18
CA ASN A 12 26.71 6.38 -18.94
C ASN A 12 27.56 5.78 -17.81
N CYS A 13 27.58 4.44 -17.73
CA CYS A 13 28.30 3.72 -16.68
C CYS A 13 29.83 3.84 -16.80
N ARG A 14 30.45 4.32 -15.73
CA ARG A 14 31.87 4.65 -15.63
C ARG A 14 32.47 4.14 -14.31
N TRP A 15 33.76 3.80 -14.36
CA TRP A 15 34.52 3.49 -13.15
C TRP A 15 35.00 4.78 -12.52
N GLU A 16 34.74 4.95 -11.23
CA GLU A 16 35.19 6.08 -10.43
C GLU A 16 35.52 5.60 -9.03
N ASN A 17 36.76 5.82 -8.57
CA ASN A 17 37.25 5.37 -7.26
C ASN A 17 36.98 3.87 -6.98
N SER A 18 37.30 3.00 -7.96
CA SER A 18 37.08 1.54 -7.90
C SER A 18 35.62 1.11 -7.72
N ARG A 19 34.66 2.01 -7.94
CA ARG A 19 33.22 1.72 -7.94
C ARG A 19 32.60 2.07 -9.27
N CYS A 20 31.61 1.27 -9.67
CA CYS A 20 30.84 1.53 -10.88
C CYS A 20 29.75 2.56 -10.56
N HIS A 21 29.80 3.70 -11.25
CA HIS A 21 28.81 4.76 -11.16
C HIS A 21 28.11 4.91 -12.51
N CYS A 22 26.80 5.09 -12.49
CA CYS A 22 26.00 5.30 -13.69
C CYS A 22 25.00 6.43 -13.47
N ASP A 23 24.44 6.97 -14.54
CA ASP A 23 23.40 7.99 -14.45
C ASP A 23 22.02 7.30 -14.49
N ALA A 24 21.17 7.57 -13.50
CA ALA A 24 19.83 7.03 -13.44
C ALA A 24 18.94 7.65 -14.54
N ILE A 25 18.32 6.80 -15.36
CA ILE A 25 17.48 7.24 -16.47
C ILE A 25 16.39 8.19 -15.96
N GLY A 26 16.30 9.35 -16.60
CA GLY A 26 15.27 10.35 -16.37
C GLY A 26 15.52 11.36 -15.26
N SER A 27 16.35 11.03 -14.28
CA SER A 27 16.83 12.02 -13.30
C SER A 27 18.18 12.62 -13.69
N GLY A 28 19.04 11.83 -14.37
CA GLY A 28 20.45 12.17 -14.59
C GLY A 28 21.30 12.09 -13.32
N VAL A 29 20.72 11.74 -12.16
CA VAL A 29 21.44 11.60 -10.90
C VAL A 29 22.40 10.42 -10.99
N THR A 30 23.66 10.62 -10.58
CA THR A 30 24.65 9.55 -10.53
C THR A 30 24.34 8.60 -9.36
N VAL A 31 24.31 7.28 -9.65
CA VAL A 31 24.04 6.21 -8.68
C VAL A 31 25.24 5.29 -8.53
N ASP A 32 25.47 4.81 -7.31
CA ASP A 32 26.49 3.80 -6.98
C ASP A 32 25.92 2.39 -7.19
N CYS A 33 26.43 1.68 -8.21
CA CYS A 33 25.96 0.35 -8.59
C CYS A 33 26.33 -0.76 -7.60
N SER A 34 27.15 -0.45 -6.59
CA SER A 34 27.42 -1.37 -5.49
C SER A 34 26.27 -1.46 -4.48
N THR A 35 25.27 -0.60 -4.56
CA THR A 35 24.10 -0.58 -3.66
C THR A 35 22.78 -0.67 -4.44
N LEU A 36 21.66 -0.92 -3.75
CA LEU A 36 20.34 -0.81 -4.37
C LEU A 36 20.07 0.65 -4.73
N THR A 37 19.53 0.90 -5.93
CA THR A 37 19.11 2.25 -6.31
C THR A 37 17.81 2.60 -5.61
N SER A 38 17.69 3.84 -5.12
CA SER A 38 16.49 4.31 -4.41
C SER A 38 15.20 4.15 -5.24
N LYS A 39 14.09 3.82 -4.57
CA LYS A 39 12.75 3.68 -5.17
C LYS A 39 12.34 4.90 -5.99
N CYS A 40 12.60 6.13 -5.54
CA CYS A 40 12.21 7.35 -6.28
C CYS A 40 12.84 7.41 -7.67
N LEU A 41 14.16 7.21 -7.76
CA LEU A 41 14.89 7.22 -9.03
C LEU A 41 14.42 6.08 -9.96
N LEU A 42 14.13 4.90 -9.40
CA LEU A 42 13.63 3.76 -10.17
C LEU A 42 12.21 3.99 -10.71
N MET A 43 11.34 4.60 -9.90
CA MET A 43 9.99 5.01 -10.32
C MET A 43 10.05 6.06 -11.43
N LYS A 44 10.90 7.09 -11.29
CA LYS A 44 11.12 8.09 -12.35
C LYS A 44 11.57 7.44 -13.67
N ALA A 45 12.55 6.53 -13.61
CA ALA A 45 13.01 5.81 -14.79
C ALA A 45 11.90 4.95 -15.44
N GLU A 46 11.03 4.33 -14.64
CA GLU A 46 9.90 3.52 -15.13
C GLU A 46 8.90 4.35 -15.93
N VAL A 47 8.54 5.50 -15.39
CA VAL A 47 7.51 6.36 -15.97
C VAL A 47 8.02 7.00 -17.25
N MET A 48 9.32 7.33 -17.34
CA MET A 48 9.90 7.83 -18.58
C MET A 48 9.87 6.82 -19.73
N GLY A 49 10.15 5.53 -19.46
CA GLY A 49 10.01 4.48 -20.46
C GLY A 49 8.57 4.32 -20.97
N SER A 50 7.58 4.70 -20.14
CA SER A 50 6.15 4.57 -20.44
C SER A 50 5.55 5.76 -21.22
N LYS A 51 6.30 6.84 -21.45
CA LYS A 51 5.80 8.06 -22.14
C LYS A 51 5.95 8.01 -23.67
N SER A 52 6.74 7.10 -24.22
CA SER A 52 6.90 6.97 -25.68
C SER A 52 5.59 6.49 -26.33
N GLY A 53 4.96 7.35 -27.14
CA GLY A 53 3.75 7.02 -27.92
C GLY A 53 2.39 7.29 -27.25
N ARG A 54 2.33 7.93 -26.06
CA ARG A 54 1.06 8.29 -25.42
C ARG A 54 0.49 9.61 -25.99
N ARG A 55 -0.80 9.59 -26.34
CA ARG A 55 -1.60 10.77 -26.71
C ARG A 55 -1.78 11.68 -25.48
N GLU A 56 -1.80 13.00 -25.69
CA GLU A 56 -2.19 13.95 -24.63
C GLU A 56 -3.56 13.58 -24.05
N LYS A 57 -3.64 13.48 -22.73
CA LYS A 57 -4.90 13.22 -22.03
C LYS A 57 -5.73 14.51 -21.99
N PRO A 58 -7.08 14.42 -22.10
CA PRO A 58 -7.96 15.57 -21.91
C PRO A 58 -7.77 16.24 -20.53
N LYS A 59 -8.02 17.55 -20.44
CA LYS A 59 -7.80 18.37 -19.22
C LYS A 59 -8.60 17.89 -18.00
N ASP A 60 -9.73 17.21 -18.22
CA ASP A 60 -10.61 16.71 -17.16
C ASP A 60 -10.40 15.21 -16.84
N ALA A 61 -9.36 14.58 -17.42
CA ALA A 61 -9.07 13.18 -17.17
C ALA A 61 -8.52 12.98 -15.74
N PHE A 62 -9.27 12.25 -14.92
CA PHE A 62 -8.82 11.87 -13.57
C PHE A 62 -7.86 10.67 -13.66
N GLU A 63 -6.60 10.86 -13.27
CA GLU A 63 -5.61 9.79 -13.18
C GLU A 63 -5.52 9.28 -11.73
N ASP A 64 -5.96 8.04 -11.52
CA ASP A 64 -5.66 7.31 -10.30
C ASP A 64 -4.14 7.02 -10.28
N THR A 65 -3.45 7.75 -9.41
CA THR A 65 -1.98 7.79 -9.32
C THR A 65 -1.50 7.10 -8.04
N ASP A 66 -2.37 6.35 -7.36
CA ASP A 66 -2.11 5.80 -6.03
C ASP A 66 -1.07 4.65 -6.02
N GLY A 67 -0.42 4.35 -7.15
CA GLY A 67 0.69 3.40 -7.27
C GLY A 67 1.93 3.97 -7.97
N LEU A 68 1.85 4.15 -9.30
CA LEU A 68 2.98 4.61 -10.12
C LEU A 68 2.71 6.02 -10.67
N TYR A 69 3.57 6.97 -10.34
CA TYR A 69 3.55 8.36 -10.81
C TYR A 69 4.97 8.82 -11.13
N ASP A 70 5.13 9.94 -11.86
CA ASP A 70 6.44 10.57 -12.12
C ASP A 70 6.87 11.37 -10.87
N PRO A 71 7.81 10.87 -10.04
CA PRO A 71 8.08 11.49 -8.76
C PRO A 71 9.14 12.59 -8.86
N GLU A 72 9.04 13.60 -8.02
CA GLU A 72 10.14 14.49 -7.69
C GLU A 72 11.06 13.84 -6.65
N CYS A 73 12.34 13.72 -7.02
CA CYS A 73 13.38 13.16 -6.18
C CYS A 73 14.40 14.24 -5.83
N GLU A 74 14.96 14.16 -4.63
CA GLU A 74 16.19 14.85 -4.24
C GLU A 74 17.40 14.21 -4.95
N ASN A 75 18.54 14.92 -4.97
CA ASN A 75 19.80 14.39 -5.53
C ASN A 75 20.33 13.16 -4.79
N SER A 76 19.90 12.94 -3.54
CA SER A 76 20.19 11.73 -2.76
C SER A 76 19.37 10.51 -3.20
N GLY A 77 18.38 10.71 -4.09
CA GLY A 77 17.41 9.69 -4.48
C GLY A 77 16.20 9.57 -3.54
N ALA A 78 16.13 10.36 -2.48
CA ALA A 78 14.94 10.43 -1.61
C ALA A 78 13.77 11.11 -2.34
N PHE A 79 12.54 10.76 -1.98
CA PHE A 79 11.36 11.51 -2.43
C PHE A 79 11.37 12.92 -1.83
N LYS A 80 10.99 13.92 -2.64
CA LYS A 80 10.54 15.18 -2.05
C LYS A 80 9.23 14.96 -1.31
N ALA A 81 9.07 15.59 -0.15
CA ALA A 81 7.88 15.40 0.69
C ALA A 81 6.58 15.80 -0.02
N LYS A 82 6.65 16.82 -0.88
CA LYS A 82 5.58 17.26 -1.76
C LYS A 82 5.77 16.69 -3.17
N GLN A 83 4.71 16.12 -3.72
CA GLN A 83 4.64 15.63 -5.08
C GLN A 83 3.51 16.35 -5.81
N CYS A 84 3.71 16.67 -7.08
CA CYS A 84 2.72 17.39 -7.88
C CYS A 84 2.60 16.80 -9.29
N ASN A 85 1.39 16.78 -9.82
CA ASN A 85 1.09 16.53 -11.22
C ASN A 85 0.20 17.68 -11.73
N GLY A 86 0.79 18.56 -12.55
CA GLY A 86 0.17 19.82 -12.94
C GLY A 86 -0.09 20.72 -11.71
N THR A 87 -1.34 21.13 -11.52
CA THR A 87 -1.76 21.95 -10.37
C THR A 87 -2.13 21.14 -9.14
N THR A 88 -2.15 19.81 -9.25
CA THR A 88 -2.60 18.92 -8.17
C THR A 88 -1.40 18.35 -7.42
N CYS A 89 -1.33 18.59 -6.11
CA CYS A 89 -0.24 18.18 -5.24
C CYS A 89 -0.71 17.33 -4.05
N TRP A 90 0.17 16.50 -3.51
CA TRP A 90 -0.04 15.68 -2.32
C TRP A 90 1.26 15.48 -1.55
N CYS A 91 1.17 15.11 -0.27
CA CYS A 91 2.34 14.74 0.51
C CYS A 91 2.59 13.23 0.47
N VAL A 92 3.86 12.82 0.45
CA VAL A 92 4.30 11.42 0.42
C VAL A 92 5.27 11.07 1.54
N ASN A 93 5.38 9.79 1.88
CA ASN A 93 6.34 9.27 2.86
C ASN A 93 7.68 8.93 2.22
N THR A 94 8.64 8.46 3.04
CA THR A 94 9.93 7.99 2.54
C THR A 94 9.82 6.86 1.52
N ALA A 95 8.71 6.12 1.51
CA ALA A 95 8.42 5.09 0.51
C ALA A 95 7.67 5.62 -0.74
N GLY A 96 7.45 6.93 -0.85
CA GLY A 96 6.77 7.57 -1.98
C GLY A 96 5.25 7.38 -2.00
N VAL A 97 4.66 6.86 -0.93
CA VAL A 97 3.21 6.61 -0.83
C VAL A 97 2.51 7.85 -0.32
N ARG A 98 1.38 8.19 -0.96
CA ARG A 98 0.54 9.33 -0.62
C ARG A 98 -0.01 9.20 0.80
N ARG A 99 0.09 10.28 1.58
CA ARG A 99 -0.44 10.36 2.95
C ARG A 99 -1.46 11.48 3.17
N THR A 100 -1.79 12.24 2.12
CA THR A 100 -2.77 13.33 2.21
C THR A 100 -3.76 13.26 1.07
N ASP A 101 -4.89 13.95 1.23
CA ASP A 101 -5.69 14.30 0.06
C ASP A 101 -4.89 15.10 -0.96
N LYS A 102 -5.36 15.04 -2.20
CA LYS A 102 -4.86 15.87 -3.28
C LYS A 102 -5.40 17.29 -3.11
N HIS A 103 -4.52 18.27 -3.16
CA HIS A 103 -4.80 19.70 -3.03
C HIS A 103 -4.13 20.47 -4.17
N ASP A 104 -4.28 21.79 -4.16
CA ASP A 104 -3.59 22.68 -5.10
C ASP A 104 -2.09 22.86 -4.75
N ALA A 105 -1.44 23.76 -5.49
CA ALA A 105 -0.05 24.09 -5.34
C ALA A 105 0.30 24.77 -3.99
N ASP A 106 -0.66 25.21 -3.18
CA ASP A 106 -0.39 25.84 -1.88
C ASP A 106 -0.20 24.83 -0.75
N LEU A 107 -0.48 23.54 -1.00
CA LEU A 107 -0.24 22.44 -0.06
C LEU A 107 1.20 22.48 0.47
N LYS A 108 1.34 22.45 1.80
CA LYS A 108 2.62 22.44 2.50
C LYS A 108 2.92 21.06 3.06
N CYS A 109 4.03 20.47 2.62
CA CYS A 109 4.55 19.21 3.14
C CYS A 109 5.87 19.50 3.88
N ASN A 110 5.76 19.93 5.14
CA ASN A 110 6.89 20.49 5.91
C ASN A 110 8.01 19.47 6.21
N ARG A 111 7.69 18.18 6.20
CA ARG A 111 8.66 17.10 6.42
C ARG A 111 8.33 15.86 5.61
N LEU A 112 9.38 15.14 5.24
CA LEU A 112 9.27 13.78 4.72
C LEU A 112 9.14 12.82 5.91
N VAL A 113 7.93 12.28 6.10
CA VAL A 113 7.64 11.36 7.21
C VAL A 113 8.20 9.98 6.91
N ARG A 114 8.83 9.37 7.91
CA ARG A 114 9.46 8.05 7.81
C ARG A 114 8.41 6.93 7.80
N THR A 115 8.53 6.05 6.81
CA THR A 115 7.91 4.72 6.83
C THR A 115 8.76 3.80 7.69
N THR A 116 8.26 3.40 8.86
CA THR A 116 9.02 2.61 9.85
C THR A 116 8.75 1.12 9.73
N TRP A 117 7.61 0.74 9.15
CA TRP A 117 7.22 -0.66 9.00
C TRP A 117 6.54 -0.90 7.64
N ILE A 118 7.00 -1.90 6.92
CA ILE A 118 6.42 -2.37 5.67
C ILE A 118 5.99 -3.83 5.84
N ILE A 119 4.76 -4.13 5.45
CA ILE A 119 4.17 -5.46 5.49
C ILE A 119 3.98 -5.90 4.05
N ILE A 120 4.67 -6.96 3.64
CA ILE A 120 4.50 -7.56 2.32
C ILE A 120 3.67 -8.82 2.49
N GLU A 121 2.44 -8.79 1.97
CA GLU A 121 1.51 -9.90 2.00
C GLU A 121 1.42 -10.52 0.61
N MET A 122 1.63 -11.82 0.52
CA MET A 122 1.53 -12.59 -0.71
C MET A 122 0.51 -13.71 -0.54
N LYS A 123 -0.32 -13.91 -1.55
CA LYS A 123 -1.21 -15.05 -1.67
C LYS A 123 -0.65 -16.00 -2.72
N HIS A 124 -0.43 -17.27 -2.36
CA HIS A 124 -0.09 -18.30 -3.32
C HIS A 124 -1.34 -19.00 -3.87
N ALA A 125 -1.20 -19.68 -5.02
CA ALA A 125 -2.25 -20.50 -5.62
C ALA A 125 -2.62 -21.69 -4.73
N GLU A 126 -3.79 -22.30 -4.92
CA GLU A 126 -4.18 -23.48 -4.17
C GLU A 126 -3.15 -24.62 -4.28
N ARG A 127 -2.96 -25.35 -3.17
CA ARG A 127 -2.00 -26.45 -3.04
C ARG A 127 -2.62 -27.59 -2.27
N ASN A 128 -2.15 -28.81 -2.55
CA ASN A 128 -2.60 -30.02 -1.85
C ASN A 128 -2.04 -30.13 -0.44
N ALA A 129 -0.88 -29.52 -0.18
CA ALA A 129 -0.21 -29.52 1.12
C ALA A 129 0.24 -28.10 1.49
N PRO A 130 0.20 -27.74 2.80
CA PRO A 130 0.71 -26.47 3.27
C PRO A 130 2.24 -26.40 3.13
N LEU A 131 2.78 -25.19 3.00
CA LEU A 131 4.22 -24.94 2.95
C LEU A 131 4.89 -25.24 4.30
N ASN A 132 6.12 -25.74 4.26
CA ASN A 132 6.95 -25.87 5.46
C ASN A 132 7.35 -24.49 5.98
N VAL A 133 6.95 -24.16 7.21
CA VAL A 133 7.15 -22.83 7.81
C VAL A 133 8.63 -22.51 8.03
N GLU A 134 9.46 -23.50 8.40
CA GLU A 134 10.88 -23.28 8.66
C GLU A 134 11.66 -23.04 7.35
N SER A 135 11.41 -23.87 6.34
CA SER A 135 12.00 -23.69 5.00
C SER A 135 11.56 -22.38 4.35
N LEU A 136 10.28 -22.02 4.50
CA LEU A 136 9.73 -20.73 4.04
C LEU A 136 10.43 -19.55 4.70
N LYS A 137 10.51 -19.57 6.04
CA LYS A 137 11.19 -18.52 6.82
C LYS A 137 12.64 -18.39 6.39
N LYS A 138 13.36 -19.51 6.27
CA LYS A 138 14.74 -19.52 5.80
C LYS A 138 14.88 -18.93 4.41
N PHE A 139 14.05 -19.36 3.46
CA PHE A 139 14.08 -18.85 2.09
C PHE A 139 13.97 -17.31 2.03
N PHE A 140 13.00 -16.72 2.73
CA PHE A 140 12.81 -15.27 2.70
C PHE A 140 13.88 -14.52 3.48
N MET A 141 14.35 -15.03 4.62
CA MET A 141 15.47 -14.44 5.36
C MET A 141 16.74 -14.40 4.50
N ASP A 142 17.08 -15.53 3.86
CA ASP A 142 18.27 -15.64 3.00
C ASP A 142 18.11 -14.78 1.73
N THR A 143 16.93 -14.79 1.11
CA THR A 143 16.67 -13.98 -0.08
C THR A 143 16.79 -12.49 0.23
N ILE A 144 16.16 -12.01 1.31
CA ILE A 144 16.15 -10.60 1.64
C ILE A 144 17.54 -10.10 2.06
N THR A 145 18.26 -10.91 2.82
CA THR A 145 19.61 -10.57 3.26
C THR A 145 20.61 -10.59 2.11
N ASN A 146 20.59 -11.63 1.26
CA ASN A 146 21.62 -11.81 0.24
C ASN A 146 21.32 -11.06 -1.06
N ARG A 147 20.08 -11.13 -1.56
CA ARG A 147 19.70 -10.50 -2.83
C ARG A 147 19.45 -9.00 -2.66
N TYR A 148 18.70 -8.61 -1.64
CA TYR A 148 18.34 -7.20 -1.40
C TYR A 148 19.25 -6.50 -0.38
N GLN A 149 20.25 -7.19 0.19
CA GLN A 149 21.27 -6.61 1.08
C GLN A 149 20.70 -5.90 2.30
N LEU A 150 19.49 -6.26 2.72
CA LEU A 150 18.92 -5.74 3.94
C LEU A 150 19.53 -6.50 5.12
N ASP A 151 20.00 -5.76 6.12
CA ASP A 151 20.44 -6.36 7.38
C ASP A 151 19.28 -7.17 7.98
N GLY A 152 19.53 -8.44 8.30
CA GLY A 152 18.53 -9.37 8.83
C GLY A 152 17.84 -8.87 10.10
N ARG A 153 18.46 -7.95 10.85
CA ARG A 153 17.84 -7.32 12.04
C ARG A 153 16.55 -6.54 11.72
N TYR A 154 16.38 -6.12 10.46
CA TYR A 154 15.19 -5.40 10.00
C TYR A 154 14.08 -6.33 9.51
N ILE A 155 14.33 -7.64 9.42
CA ILE A 155 13.33 -8.65 9.05
C ILE A 155 12.73 -9.20 10.35
N THR A 156 11.63 -8.59 10.79
CA THR A 156 11.04 -8.87 12.11
C THR A 156 10.07 -10.06 12.11
N GLY A 157 9.59 -10.47 10.95
CA GLY A 157 8.64 -11.57 10.82
C GLY A 157 8.60 -12.14 9.40
N VAL A 158 8.51 -13.47 9.31
CA VAL A 158 8.06 -14.20 8.12
C VAL A 158 7.01 -15.19 8.63
N LEU A 159 5.75 -14.91 8.34
CA LEU A 159 4.59 -15.64 8.84
C LEU A 159 3.89 -16.35 7.68
N TYR A 160 3.28 -17.49 8.01
CA TYR A 160 2.52 -18.29 7.05
C TYR A 160 1.19 -18.70 7.65
N GLU A 161 0.12 -18.24 7.02
CA GLU A 161 -1.26 -18.59 7.33
C GLU A 161 -1.94 -18.93 6.01
N ASN A 162 -1.97 -20.22 5.66
CA ASN A 162 -2.44 -20.70 4.37
C ASN A 162 -3.73 -19.98 3.88
N PRO A 163 -3.76 -19.35 2.69
CA PRO A 163 -2.74 -19.35 1.62
C PRO A 163 -1.80 -18.11 1.61
N TYR A 164 -1.69 -17.40 2.73
CA TYR A 164 -0.97 -16.13 2.86
C TYR A 164 0.41 -16.29 3.47
N ILE A 165 1.37 -15.56 2.89
CA ILE A 165 2.73 -15.38 3.38
C ILE A 165 2.91 -13.90 3.68
N THR A 166 3.33 -13.57 4.90
CA THR A 166 3.50 -12.19 5.36
C THR A 166 4.93 -11.95 5.80
N ILE A 167 5.54 -10.87 5.30
CA ILE A 167 6.91 -10.47 5.65
C ILE A 167 6.87 -9.08 6.28
N ASP A 168 7.42 -8.94 7.49
CA ASP A 168 7.47 -7.71 8.25
C ASP A 168 8.88 -7.09 8.24
N LEU A 169 9.03 -5.96 7.56
CA LEU A 169 10.26 -5.17 7.54
C LEU A 169 10.13 -3.94 8.43
N LYS A 170 10.98 -3.80 9.45
CA LYS A 170 10.95 -2.65 10.37
C LYS A 170 12.31 -1.95 10.43
N GLN A 171 12.33 -0.64 10.22
CA GLN A 171 13.55 0.16 10.22
C GLN A 171 13.24 1.61 10.63
N ASN A 172 13.65 2.00 11.83
CA ASN A 172 13.47 3.37 12.32
C ASN A 172 14.47 4.34 11.68
N SER A 173 14.20 5.64 11.82
CA SER A 173 15.09 6.71 11.35
C SER A 173 16.46 6.69 12.05
N SER A 174 16.50 6.36 13.34
CA SER A 174 17.73 6.23 14.15
C SER A 174 18.62 5.07 13.74
N ASP A 175 18.03 4.01 13.17
CA ASP A 175 18.73 2.74 12.95
C ASP A 175 19.42 2.71 11.58
N LYS A 176 19.02 3.61 10.67
CA LYS A 176 19.60 3.73 9.33
C LYS A 176 20.97 4.42 9.40
N TRP A 177 22.04 3.63 9.37
CA TRP A 177 23.39 4.13 9.17
C TRP A 177 23.57 4.69 7.76
N SER A 178 24.50 5.65 7.60
CA SER A 178 24.82 6.26 6.30
C SER A 178 25.30 5.19 5.31
N GLY A 179 24.56 5.00 4.22
CA GLY A 179 24.84 3.98 3.19
C GLY A 179 24.12 2.64 3.39
N GLY A 180 23.32 2.49 4.46
CA GLY A 180 22.47 1.32 4.66
C GLY A 180 21.27 1.29 3.69
N VAL A 181 20.87 0.08 3.29
CA VAL A 181 19.71 -0.17 2.43
C VAL A 181 18.41 0.18 3.18
N ASP A 182 17.50 0.87 2.49
CA ASP A 182 16.19 1.23 3.03
C ASP A 182 15.17 0.12 2.80
N ILE A 183 14.31 -0.15 3.80
CA ILE A 183 13.21 -1.13 3.66
C ILE A 183 12.26 -0.78 2.51
N ALA A 184 12.09 0.51 2.16
CA ALA A 184 11.26 0.92 1.04
C ALA A 184 11.86 0.52 -0.32
N ASP A 185 13.19 0.55 -0.43
CA ASP A 185 13.89 0.12 -1.64
C ASP A 185 13.77 -1.40 -1.78
N VAL A 186 14.01 -2.14 -0.70
CA VAL A 186 13.87 -3.61 -0.64
C VAL A 186 12.47 -4.04 -1.06
N ALA A 187 11.44 -3.44 -0.46
CA ALA A 187 10.06 -3.77 -0.77
C ALA A 187 9.73 -3.51 -2.25
N TYR A 188 10.26 -2.43 -2.83
CA TYR A 188 10.06 -2.13 -4.24
C TYR A 188 10.78 -3.11 -5.17
N TYR A 189 12.03 -3.45 -4.88
CA TYR A 189 12.77 -4.47 -5.63
C TYR A 189 12.09 -5.84 -5.55
N PHE A 190 11.68 -6.24 -4.35
CA PHE A 190 10.95 -7.48 -4.12
C PHE A 190 9.65 -7.52 -4.91
N GLU A 191 8.83 -6.48 -4.81
CA GLU A 191 7.56 -6.37 -5.53
C GLU A 191 7.76 -6.49 -7.05
N LYS A 192 8.80 -5.84 -7.59
CA LYS A 192 9.15 -5.94 -9.01
C LYS A 192 9.62 -7.34 -9.40
N ASP A 193 10.42 -7.98 -8.57
CA ASP A 193 10.92 -9.33 -8.84
C ASP A 193 9.78 -10.36 -8.88
N VAL A 194 8.87 -10.36 -7.89
CA VAL A 194 7.75 -11.32 -7.84
C VAL A 194 6.70 -11.07 -8.93
N LYS A 195 6.68 -9.87 -9.51
CA LYS A 195 5.85 -9.51 -10.67
C LYS A 195 6.53 -9.76 -12.03
N GLY A 196 7.72 -10.38 -12.04
CA GLY A 196 8.49 -10.64 -13.28
C GLY A 196 9.05 -9.36 -13.94
N GLN A 197 9.15 -8.27 -13.19
CA GLN A 197 9.63 -6.96 -13.64
C GLN A 197 10.98 -6.59 -13.00
N SER A 198 11.82 -7.59 -12.71
CA SER A 198 13.12 -7.46 -12.07
C SER A 198 13.92 -6.23 -12.51
N ILE A 199 14.45 -5.49 -11.55
CA ILE A 199 15.30 -4.32 -11.78
C ILE A 199 16.77 -4.73 -11.98
N PHE A 200 17.16 -5.91 -11.50
CA PHE A 200 18.52 -6.43 -11.67
C PHE A 200 18.82 -6.70 -13.15
N LEU A 201 20.07 -6.40 -13.55
CA LEU A 201 20.53 -6.63 -14.90
C LEU A 201 20.63 -8.14 -15.18
N ASN A 202 20.13 -8.58 -16.33
CA ASN A 202 20.17 -9.99 -16.78
C ASN A 202 19.61 -11.02 -15.79
N ASN A 203 18.70 -10.60 -14.91
CA ASN A 203 18.10 -11.48 -13.92
C ASN A 203 16.56 -11.52 -14.11
N PRO A 204 15.96 -12.70 -14.37
CA PRO A 204 14.55 -12.81 -14.77
C PRO A 204 13.54 -12.51 -13.65
N GLY A 205 13.98 -12.35 -12.40
CA GLY A 205 13.10 -12.13 -11.24
C GLY A 205 13.40 -13.09 -10.10
N LEU A 206 12.48 -13.15 -9.13
CA LEU A 206 12.56 -14.07 -8.02
C LEU A 206 11.61 -15.23 -8.26
N ASN A 207 12.16 -16.44 -8.37
CA ASN A 207 11.37 -17.66 -8.29
C ASN A 207 11.29 -18.11 -6.82
N VAL A 208 10.07 -18.24 -6.29
CA VAL A 208 9.85 -18.70 -4.92
C VAL A 208 9.74 -20.22 -4.93
N SER A 209 10.73 -20.89 -4.35
CA SER A 209 10.78 -22.35 -4.26
C SER A 209 11.03 -22.76 -2.82
N ILE A 210 10.09 -23.52 -2.24
CA ILE A 210 10.14 -24.00 -0.86
C ILE A 210 10.23 -25.53 -0.92
N ASP A 211 11.26 -26.10 -0.29
CA ASP A 211 11.57 -27.54 -0.36
C ASP A 211 11.67 -28.09 -1.80
N ASN A 212 12.24 -27.29 -2.70
CA ASN A 212 12.34 -27.55 -4.14
C ASN A 212 11.01 -27.60 -4.89
N GLU A 213 9.91 -27.18 -4.27
CA GLU A 213 8.61 -27.04 -4.93
C GLU A 213 8.35 -25.57 -5.24
N GLU A 214 8.05 -25.27 -6.51
CA GLU A 214 7.70 -23.91 -6.94
C GLU A 214 6.39 -23.44 -6.28
N VAL A 215 6.39 -22.21 -5.81
CA VAL A 215 5.25 -21.55 -5.19
C VAL A 215 4.76 -20.45 -6.11
N LYS A 216 3.66 -20.74 -6.83
CA LYS A 216 3.01 -19.76 -7.70
C LYS A 216 2.31 -18.70 -6.85
N LEU A 217 2.77 -17.46 -6.93
CA LEU A 217 2.13 -16.31 -6.30
C LEU A 217 1.01 -15.75 -7.20
N GLU A 218 -0.19 -15.58 -6.65
CA GLU A 218 -1.35 -15.02 -7.35
C GLU A 218 -1.50 -13.52 -7.12
N LYS A 219 -1.19 -13.07 -5.90
CA LYS A 219 -1.38 -11.69 -5.48
C LYS A 219 -0.27 -11.28 -4.52
N THR A 220 0.24 -10.07 -4.70
CA THR A 220 1.18 -9.44 -3.77
C THR A 220 0.66 -8.04 -3.46
N VAL A 221 0.54 -7.73 -2.16
CA VAL A 221 0.13 -6.43 -1.64
C VAL A 221 1.20 -5.94 -0.67
N VAL A 222 1.53 -4.66 -0.74
CA VAL A 222 2.49 -4.02 0.16
C VAL A 222 1.78 -2.95 0.97
N TYR A 223 1.78 -3.09 2.29
CA TYR A 223 1.25 -2.11 3.22
C TYR A 223 2.39 -1.31 3.84
N TYR A 224 2.15 -0.03 4.10
CA TYR A 224 3.13 0.91 4.61
C TYR A 224 2.59 1.54 5.89
N VAL A 225 3.41 1.53 6.94
CA VAL A 225 3.12 2.12 8.24
C VAL A 225 4.15 3.19 8.52
N ASP A 226 3.66 4.40 8.75
CA ASP A 226 4.47 5.60 8.96
C ASP A 226 4.58 5.93 10.45
N GLU A 227 5.64 6.65 10.83
CA GLU A 227 5.83 7.15 12.19
C GLU A 227 4.72 8.14 12.62
N ILE A 228 4.06 8.77 11.65
CA ILE A 228 2.95 9.72 11.85
C ILE A 228 1.81 9.28 10.95
N ALA A 229 0.60 9.22 11.52
CA ALA A 229 -0.61 8.84 10.81
C ALA A 229 -0.87 9.74 9.59
N PRO A 230 -1.42 9.18 8.49
CA PRO A 230 -1.77 9.97 7.31
C PRO A 230 -2.96 10.90 7.58
N GLU A 231 -3.04 11.98 6.80
CA GLU A 231 -4.05 13.04 6.92
C GLU A 231 -5.00 12.99 5.70
N PHE A 232 -6.00 12.10 5.76
CA PHE A 232 -7.06 12.05 4.76
C PHE A 232 -8.36 12.63 5.33
N SER A 233 -9.02 13.52 4.58
CA SER A 233 -10.37 13.94 4.90
C SER A 233 -11.30 12.75 4.69
N MET A 234 -12.22 12.53 5.63
CA MET A 234 -13.30 11.53 5.52
C MET A 234 -14.34 11.95 4.45
N LYS A 235 -13.94 12.15 3.19
CA LYS A 235 -14.84 12.50 2.08
C LYS A 235 -15.65 11.31 1.57
N SER A 236 -15.48 10.12 2.18
CA SER A 236 -16.16 8.88 1.78
C SER A 236 -17.66 8.84 2.11
N LEU A 237 -18.20 9.80 2.87
CA LEU A 237 -19.63 9.94 3.07
C LEU A 237 -20.11 11.11 2.22
N THR A 238 -20.48 10.85 0.97
CA THR A 238 -21.19 11.85 0.17
C THR A 238 -22.45 12.28 0.93
N PRO A 239 -22.85 13.57 0.90
CA PRO A 239 -24.05 14.04 1.59
C PRO A 239 -25.30 13.22 1.28
N GLY A 240 -25.38 12.67 0.06
CA GLY A 240 -26.45 11.77 -0.37
C GLY A 240 -26.51 10.47 0.44
N LEU A 241 -25.38 9.86 0.77
CA LEU A 241 -25.35 8.62 1.58
C LEU A 241 -25.80 8.91 3.02
N ILE A 242 -25.37 10.03 3.61
CA ILE A 242 -25.82 10.45 4.95
C ILE A 242 -27.33 10.72 4.95
N ALA A 243 -27.85 11.43 3.95
CA ALA A 243 -29.27 11.70 3.83
C ALA A 243 -30.10 10.41 3.73
N VAL A 244 -29.65 9.43 2.95
CA VAL A 244 -30.30 8.11 2.84
C VAL A 244 -30.29 7.39 4.19
N ILE A 245 -29.15 7.34 4.87
CA ILE A 245 -29.04 6.69 6.19
C ILE A 245 -29.98 7.34 7.20
N VAL A 246 -30.04 8.67 7.25
CA VAL A 246 -30.91 9.40 8.18
C VAL A 246 -32.39 9.10 7.91
N VAL A 247 -32.82 9.10 6.64
CA VAL A 247 -34.21 8.79 6.27
C VAL A 247 -34.58 7.36 6.64
N VAL A 248 -33.70 6.38 6.40
CA VAL A 248 -33.93 4.97 6.74
C VAL A 248 -34.06 4.80 8.26
N VAL A 249 -33.19 5.43 9.05
CA VAL A 249 -33.26 5.37 10.51
C VAL A 249 -34.55 5.99 11.04
N ILE A 250 -34.96 7.15 10.51
CA ILE A 250 -36.23 7.79 10.90
C ILE A 250 -37.43 6.89 10.57
N ALA A 251 -37.46 6.27 9.38
CA ALA A 251 -38.54 5.37 8.98
C ALA A 251 -38.64 4.13 9.88
N ILE A 252 -37.50 3.53 10.25
CA ILE A 252 -37.45 2.39 11.18
C ILE A 252 -37.97 2.79 12.56
N VAL A 253 -37.52 3.94 13.09
CA VAL A 253 -38.00 4.43 14.39
C VAL A 253 -39.50 4.70 14.36
N ALA A 254 -40.02 5.33 13.31
CA ALA A 254 -41.46 5.57 13.14
C ALA A 254 -42.26 4.26 13.08
N ALA A 255 -41.78 3.25 12.34
CA ALA A 255 -42.42 1.94 12.27
C ALA A 255 -42.44 1.22 13.63
N ILE A 256 -41.34 1.28 14.39
CA ILE A 256 -41.26 0.73 15.75
C ILE A 256 -42.26 1.45 16.67
N VAL A 257 -42.32 2.78 16.62
CA VAL A 257 -43.27 3.56 17.42
C VAL A 257 -44.70 3.14 17.09
N VAL A 258 -45.07 3.06 15.81
CA VAL A 258 -46.41 2.63 15.37
C VAL A 258 -46.71 1.22 15.88
N LEU A 259 -45.81 0.26 15.73
CA LEU A 259 -45.98 -1.11 16.23
C LEU A 259 -46.20 -1.15 17.75
N VAL A 260 -45.43 -0.39 18.52
CA VAL A 260 -45.57 -0.32 19.99
C VAL A 260 -46.89 0.34 20.39
N SER A 261 -47.30 1.42 19.72
CA SER A 261 -48.58 2.08 19.99
C SER A 261 -49.79 1.25 19.58
N SER A 262 -49.72 0.53 18.44
CA SER A 262 -50.77 -0.40 18.00
C SER A 262 -50.89 -1.59 18.95
N ASN A 263 -49.77 -2.11 19.47
CA ASN A 263 -49.79 -3.15 20.49
C ASN A 263 -50.36 -2.64 21.83
N LYS A 264 -50.10 -1.39 22.23
CA LYS A 264 -50.75 -0.77 23.40
C LYS A 264 -52.26 -0.60 23.17
N ALA A 265 -52.68 -0.11 22.01
CA ALA A 265 -54.08 0.06 21.65
C ALA A 265 -54.83 -1.29 21.56
N ALA A 266 -54.21 -2.33 21.00
CA ALA A 266 -54.77 -3.68 20.96
C ALA A 266 -54.94 -4.26 22.37
N LYS A 267 -53.96 -4.01 23.28
CA LYS A 267 -54.05 -4.42 24.69
C LYS A 267 -55.17 -3.66 25.43
N GLN A 268 -55.41 -2.40 25.08
CA GLN A 268 -56.48 -1.59 25.65
C GLN A 268 -57.86 -2.00 25.12
N SER A 269 -57.99 -2.37 23.82
CA SER A 269 -59.25 -2.90 23.25
C SER A 269 -59.60 -4.32 23.73
N SER A 270 -58.61 -5.13 24.11
CA SER A 270 -58.86 -6.42 24.76
C SER A 270 -59.35 -6.25 26.20
N THR A 271 -59.04 -5.12 26.85
CA THR A 271 -59.49 -4.85 28.22
C THR A 271 -60.93 -4.29 28.21
N SER A 272 -61.33 -3.53 27.18
CA SER A 272 -62.73 -3.09 27.02
C SER A 272 -63.69 -4.22 26.62
N ARG A 273 -63.24 -5.21 25.83
CA ARG A 273 -64.07 -6.39 25.48
C ARG A 273 -64.27 -7.40 26.62
N ILE A 274 -63.43 -7.37 27.66
CA ILE A 274 -63.63 -8.20 28.87
C ILE A 274 -64.69 -7.58 29.78
N TRP A 275 -64.81 -6.25 29.83
CA TRP A 275 -65.85 -5.55 30.60
C TRP A 275 -67.25 -5.69 30.00
N GLU A 276 -67.39 -5.81 28.67
CA GLU A 276 -68.70 -5.99 28.01
C GLU A 276 -69.27 -7.42 28.17
N VAL A 277 -68.41 -8.43 28.37
CA VAL A 277 -68.84 -9.82 28.65
C VAL A 277 -69.14 -10.04 30.13
N THR A 278 -68.55 -9.26 31.04
CA THR A 278 -68.85 -9.35 32.49
C THR A 278 -70.13 -8.61 32.89
N THR A 279 -70.58 -7.60 32.15
CA THR A 279 -71.86 -6.91 32.41
C THR A 279 -73.12 -7.70 32.02
N HIS A 280 -73.00 -8.83 31.31
CA HIS A 280 -74.16 -9.72 31.04
C HIS A 280 -74.28 -10.91 31.99
N VAL A 281 -73.34 -11.10 32.93
CA VAL A 281 -73.35 -12.23 33.89
C VAL A 281 -73.65 -11.78 35.34
N LEU A 282 -73.65 -10.49 35.63
CA LEU A 282 -74.10 -9.92 36.91
C LEU A 282 -75.12 -8.82 36.62
N GLY A 283 -76.41 -9.21 36.61
CA GLY A 283 -77.53 -8.30 36.46
C GLY A 283 -77.86 -7.52 37.74
N LEU A 284 -79.00 -6.81 37.68
CA LEU A 284 -79.64 -5.97 38.71
C LEU A 284 -79.18 -4.51 38.75
#